data_AF-A0A929ZU79-F1
#
_entry.id   AF-A0A929ZU79-F1
#
_cell.length_a   1.000
_cell.length_b   1.000
_cell.length_c   1.000
_cell.angle_alpha   90.00
_cell.angle_beta   90.00
_cell.angle_gamma   90.00
#
_symmetry.space_group_name_H-M   'P 1'
#
loop_
_entity.id
_entity.type
_entity.pdbx_description
1 polymer ?
#
loop_
_entity_poly.entity_id
_entity_poly.type
_entity_poly.pdbx_seq_one_letter_code
_entity_poly.pdbx_strand_id
1 'polypeptide(L)'
;MDNFILIILCIVAGMVFKATKSIHPEAHKGINTWILYIALPSISFKYIPKIEWSLEILYPAASMVVLALGAYLFIQYYSKLKNYSNRSTSTLQLASGYSNTSFIGFPLISAFYGEEYLSIAIICDQAMFLTLSTLGIITALQGGNNNTISAKFLLKRLFTFPPFIGCITALVLSSFIDLSSAEPLFNKLSGTVAPL
;
A
#
# COMPACT_ATOMS: atom_id res chain seq x y z
N MET A 1 4.10 22.38 3.58
CA MET A 1 3.12 22.55 4.68
C MET A 1 1.71 22.26 4.21
N ASP A 2 1.36 22.66 2.99
CA ASP A 2 0.03 22.47 2.38
C ASP A 2 -0.46 21.02 2.41
N ASN A 3 0.41 20.03 2.13
CA ASN A 3 0.05 18.60 2.22
C ASN A 3 -0.39 18.17 3.64
N PHE A 4 0.23 18.70 4.71
CA PHE A 4 -0.20 18.41 6.08
C PHE A 4 -1.53 19.05 6.41
N ILE A 5 -1.71 20.30 5.99
CA ILE A 5 -2.97 21.03 6.16
C ILE A 5 -4.10 20.27 5.43
N LEU A 6 -3.83 19.80 4.22
CA LEU A 6 -4.77 19.00 3.43
C LEU A 6 -5.14 17.69 4.14
N ILE A 7 -4.15 16.93 4.64
CA ILE A 7 -4.41 15.70 5.42
C ILE A 7 -5.34 15.98 6.60
N ILE A 8 -5.02 17.01 7.41
CA ILE A 8 -5.81 17.36 8.59
C ILE A 8 -7.23 17.80 8.17
N LEU A 9 -7.33 18.63 7.14
CA LEU A 9 -8.60 19.14 6.64
C LEU A 9 -9.51 18.02 6.12
N CYS A 10 -8.98 17.08 5.32
CA CYS A 10 -9.75 15.94 4.82
C CYS A 10 -10.19 14.99 5.96
N ILE A 11 -9.33 14.75 6.96
CA ILE A 11 -9.71 13.96 8.15
C ILE A 11 -10.85 14.64 8.91
N VAL A 12 -10.74 15.95 9.18
CA VAL A 12 -11.79 16.73 9.86
C VAL A 12 -13.07 16.74 9.03
N ALA A 13 -12.99 16.99 7.72
CA ALA A 13 -14.15 16.97 6.83
C ALA A 13 -14.84 15.59 6.83
N GLY A 14 -14.08 14.50 6.74
CA GLY A 14 -14.60 13.14 6.84
C GLY A 14 -15.29 12.86 8.18
N MET A 15 -14.73 13.34 9.30
CA MET A 15 -15.38 13.25 10.61
C MET A 15 -16.68 14.05 10.67
N VAL A 16 -16.70 15.26 10.10
CA VAL A 16 -17.91 16.10 10.02
C VAL A 16 -18.97 15.41 9.17
N PHE A 17 -18.65 14.93 7.97
CA PHE A 17 -19.60 14.23 7.10
C PHE A 17 -20.18 12.98 7.76
N LYS A 18 -19.37 12.26 8.53
CA LYS A 18 -19.83 11.11 9.32
C LYS A 18 -20.78 11.54 10.43
N ALA A 19 -20.47 12.62 11.14
CA ALA A 19 -21.27 13.14 12.24
C ALA A 19 -22.62 13.71 11.76
N THR A 20 -22.62 14.44 10.64
CA THR A 20 -23.82 15.05 10.05
C THR A 20 -24.65 14.07 9.21
N LYS A 21 -24.09 12.88 8.91
CA LYS A 21 -24.69 11.88 7.99
C LYS A 21 -25.00 12.47 6.61
N SER A 22 -24.26 13.48 6.18
CA SER A 22 -24.47 14.18 4.90
C SER A 22 -24.09 13.33 3.69
N ILE A 23 -23.33 12.24 3.91
CA ILE A 23 -22.88 11.34 2.86
C ILE A 23 -23.38 9.93 3.16
N HIS A 24 -23.68 9.16 2.10
CA HIS A 24 -24.07 7.76 2.24
C HIS A 24 -23.00 6.97 3.04
N PRO A 25 -23.39 6.12 4.00
CA PRO A 25 -22.43 5.37 4.85
C PRO A 25 -21.38 4.58 4.05
N GLU A 26 -21.76 4.11 2.87
CA GLU A 26 -20.94 3.30 1.97
C GLU A 26 -20.16 4.12 0.91
N ALA A 27 -20.18 5.45 0.96
CA ALA A 27 -19.49 6.28 -0.04
C ALA A 27 -17.98 6.01 -0.11
N HIS A 28 -17.38 5.63 1.02
CA HIS A 28 -15.98 5.20 1.11
C HIS A 28 -15.64 4.04 0.16
N LYS A 29 -16.60 3.16 -0.19
CA LYS A 29 -16.38 2.07 -1.13
C LYS A 29 -16.07 2.57 -2.54
N GLY A 30 -16.83 3.55 -3.03
CA GLY A 30 -16.62 4.12 -4.37
C GLY A 30 -15.27 4.82 -4.47
N ILE A 31 -14.91 5.59 -3.44
CA ILE A 31 -13.60 6.25 -3.34
C ILE A 31 -12.47 5.20 -3.33
N ASN A 32 -12.60 4.16 -2.51
CA ASN A 32 -11.60 3.08 -2.47
C ASN A 32 -11.46 2.35 -3.81
N THR A 33 -12.56 2.09 -4.51
CA THR A 33 -12.51 1.48 -5.86
C THR A 33 -11.77 2.38 -6.83
N TRP A 34 -12.08 3.68 -6.86
CA TRP A 34 -11.36 4.64 -7.69
C TRP A 34 -9.86 4.64 -7.39
N ILE A 35 -9.50 4.74 -6.10
CA ILE A 35 -8.09 4.82 -5.71
C ILE A 35 -7.34 3.53 -6.08
N LEU A 36 -7.93 2.37 -5.78
CA LEU A 36 -7.28 1.07 -6.05
C LEU A 36 -7.16 0.77 -7.55
N TYR A 37 -8.16 1.09 -8.36
CA TYR A 37 -8.20 0.70 -9.78
C TYR A 37 -7.64 1.74 -10.74
N ILE A 38 -7.60 3.02 -10.34
CA ILE A 38 -7.18 4.11 -11.23
C ILE A 38 -6.01 4.89 -10.63
N ALA A 39 -6.19 5.45 -9.43
CA ALA A 39 -5.22 6.38 -8.89
C ALA A 39 -3.88 5.71 -8.54
N LEU A 40 -3.88 4.58 -7.83
CA LEU A 40 -2.67 3.84 -7.47
C LEU A 40 -1.95 3.23 -8.69
N PRO A 41 -2.62 2.58 -9.65
CA PRO A 41 -1.96 2.17 -10.89
C PRO A 41 -1.31 3.34 -11.64
N SER A 42 -1.95 4.52 -11.66
CA SER A 42 -1.36 5.70 -12.31
C SER A 42 -0.10 6.22 -11.63
N ILE A 43 0.05 6.01 -10.32
CA ILE A 43 1.31 6.29 -9.61
C ILE A 43 2.44 5.44 -10.16
N SER A 44 2.20 4.14 -10.38
CA SER A 44 3.18 3.25 -10.99
C SER A 44 3.62 3.76 -12.37
N PHE A 45 2.67 4.16 -13.23
CA PHE A 45 3.00 4.74 -14.54
C PHE A 45 3.72 6.10 -14.46
N LYS A 46 3.46 6.92 -13.43
CA LYS A 46 4.13 8.22 -13.23
C LYS A 46 5.59 8.05 -12.82
N TYR A 47 5.88 7.16 -11.88
CA TYR A 47 7.18 7.12 -11.20
C TYR A 47 8.08 5.96 -11.60
N ILE A 48 7.54 4.78 -11.95
CA ILE A 48 8.38 3.63 -12.33
C ILE A 48 9.28 3.92 -13.54
N PRO A 49 8.82 4.61 -14.60
CA PRO A 49 9.68 4.93 -15.74
C PRO A 49 10.86 5.85 -15.38
N LYS A 50 10.78 6.55 -14.25
CA LYS A 50 11.80 7.50 -13.76
C LYS A 50 12.74 6.88 -12.74
N ILE A 51 12.57 5.60 -12.42
CA ILE A 51 13.44 4.89 -11.48
C ILE A 51 14.80 4.64 -12.14
N GLU A 52 15.86 5.16 -11.53
CA GLU A 52 17.23 4.82 -11.90
C GLU A 52 17.58 3.44 -11.35
N TRP A 53 17.56 2.42 -12.21
CA TRP A 53 17.82 1.05 -11.80
C TRP A 53 19.25 0.88 -11.28
N SER A 54 19.38 0.72 -9.97
CA SER A 54 20.62 0.41 -9.26
C SER A 54 20.40 -0.72 -8.26
N LEU A 55 21.48 -1.35 -7.80
CA LEU A 55 21.39 -2.33 -6.71
C LEU A 55 20.91 -1.68 -5.40
N GLU A 56 20.99 -0.36 -5.27
CA GLU A 56 20.58 0.37 -4.07
C GLU A 56 19.06 0.34 -3.87
N ILE A 57 18.28 0.20 -4.95
CA ILE A 57 16.82 0.01 -4.90
C ILE A 57 16.40 -1.25 -4.15
N LEU A 58 17.30 -2.24 -4.06
CA LEU A 58 17.03 -3.45 -3.31
C LEU A 58 16.94 -3.17 -1.81
N TYR A 59 17.62 -2.13 -1.28
CA TYR A 59 17.57 -1.80 0.14
C TYR A 59 16.15 -1.38 0.59
N PRO A 60 15.47 -0.41 -0.06
CA PRO A 60 14.06 -0.10 0.22
C PRO A 60 13.14 -1.34 0.19
N ALA A 61 13.24 -2.16 -0.85
CA ALA A 61 12.39 -3.36 -0.98
C ALA A 61 12.67 -4.39 0.13
N ALA A 62 13.94 -4.69 0.38
CA ALA A 62 14.36 -5.63 1.43
C ALA A 62 13.99 -5.13 2.83
N SER A 63 14.04 -3.81 3.07
CA SER A 63 13.67 -3.22 4.37
C SER A 63 12.23 -3.57 4.76
N MET A 64 11.31 -3.60 3.80
CA MET A 64 9.90 -3.96 4.05
C MET A 64 9.72 -5.44 4.35
N VAL A 65 10.52 -6.31 3.72
CA VAL A 65 10.54 -7.75 4.03
C VAL A 65 11.10 -8.00 5.43
N VAL A 66 12.21 -7.33 5.78
CA VAL A 66 12.81 -7.40 7.11
C VAL A 66 11.86 -6.87 8.17
N LEU A 67 11.15 -5.76 7.91
CA LEU A 67 10.14 -5.21 8.80
C LEU A 67 9.00 -6.21 9.03
N ALA A 68 8.45 -6.79 7.96
CA ALA A 68 7.35 -7.75 8.05
C ALA A 68 7.75 -9.02 8.83
N LEU A 69 8.92 -9.60 8.53
CA LEU A 69 9.44 -10.76 9.24
C LEU A 69 9.81 -10.44 10.69
N GLY A 70 10.45 -9.29 10.93
CA GLY A 70 10.83 -8.82 12.25
C GLY A 70 9.61 -8.61 13.14
N ALA A 71 8.59 -7.93 12.63
CA ALA A 71 7.31 -7.74 13.32
C ALA A 71 6.62 -9.09 13.60
N TYR A 72 6.59 -10.00 12.62
CA TYR A 72 6.03 -11.34 12.80
C TYR A 72 6.70 -12.10 13.94
N LEU A 73 8.04 -12.18 13.94
CA LEU A 73 8.83 -12.89 14.95
C LEU A 73 8.73 -12.23 16.32
N PHE A 74 8.84 -10.90 16.38
CA PHE A 74 8.73 -10.15 17.62
C PHE A 74 7.36 -10.35 18.29
N ILE A 75 6.27 -10.20 17.54
CA ILE A 75 4.93 -10.40 18.07
C ILE A 75 4.67 -11.87 18.41
N GLN A 76 5.21 -12.83 17.63
CA GLN A 76 5.11 -14.24 17.97
C GLN A 76 5.74 -14.52 19.34
N TYR A 77 6.94 -13.98 19.58
CA TYR A 77 7.63 -14.11 20.86
C TYR A 77 6.86 -13.41 22.00
N TYR A 78 6.47 -12.16 21.80
CA TYR A 78 5.71 -11.38 22.78
C TYR A 78 4.37 -12.04 23.15
N SER A 79 3.65 -12.57 22.16
CA SER A 79 2.36 -13.22 22.37
C SER A 79 2.48 -14.53 23.13
N LYS A 80 3.57 -15.28 22.93
CA LYS A 80 3.89 -16.46 23.75
C LYS A 80 4.13 -16.08 25.21
N LEU A 81 4.90 -15.03 25.48
CA LEU A 81 5.15 -14.56 26.85
C LEU A 81 3.88 -14.11 27.57
N LYS A 82 2.91 -13.55 26.82
CA LYS A 82 1.63 -13.07 27.37
C LYS A 82 0.49 -14.07 27.25
N ASN A 83 0.74 -15.29 26.74
CA ASN A 83 -0.27 -16.33 26.51
C ASN A 83 -1.48 -15.84 25.71
N TYR A 84 -1.24 -15.05 24.66
CA TYR A 84 -2.32 -14.59 23.79
C TYR A 84 -2.86 -15.71 22.90
N SER A 85 -4.14 -15.62 22.56
CA SER A 85 -4.76 -16.51 21.58
C SER A 85 -4.10 -16.39 20.21
N ASN A 86 -4.21 -17.44 19.38
CA ASN A 86 -3.75 -17.39 17.98
C ASN A 86 -4.39 -16.22 17.22
N ARG A 87 -5.68 -15.99 17.41
CA ARG A 87 -6.40 -14.87 16.79
C ARG A 87 -5.79 -13.51 17.17
N SER A 88 -5.54 -13.29 18.46
CA SER A 88 -4.93 -12.05 18.95
C SER A 88 -3.50 -11.88 18.43
N THR A 89 -2.72 -12.96 18.41
CA THR A 89 -1.35 -12.98 17.90
C THR A 89 -1.31 -12.59 16.42
N SER A 90 -2.12 -13.24 15.58
CA SER A 90 -2.22 -12.93 14.16
C SER A 90 -2.69 -11.50 13.91
N THR A 91 -3.65 -11.02 14.71
CA THR A 91 -4.13 -9.63 14.60
C THR A 91 -3.02 -8.63 14.90
N LEU A 92 -2.23 -8.87 15.96
CA LEU A 92 -1.10 -8.02 16.31
C LEU A 92 0.01 -8.06 15.25
N GLN A 93 0.35 -9.25 14.74
CA GLN A 93 1.35 -9.41 13.68
C GLN A 93 0.97 -8.60 12.44
N LEU A 94 -0.31 -8.67 12.04
CA LEU A 94 -0.82 -7.89 10.92
C LEU A 94 -0.76 -6.39 11.19
N ALA A 95 -1.23 -5.96 12.36
CA ALA A 95 -1.26 -4.54 12.72
C ALA A 95 0.14 -3.93 12.86
N SER A 96 1.14 -4.70 13.30
CA SER A 96 2.51 -4.22 13.47
C SER A 96 3.35 -4.30 12.20
N GLY A 97 3.14 -5.33 11.37
CA GLY A 97 3.99 -5.60 10.21
C GLY A 97 3.60 -4.83 8.95
N TYR A 98 2.35 -4.33 8.90
CA TYR A 98 1.79 -3.75 7.69
C TYR A 98 1.17 -2.39 7.99
N SER A 99 1.73 -1.34 7.38
CA SER A 99 1.28 0.04 7.48
C SER A 99 0.56 0.51 6.22
N ASN A 100 -0.15 1.63 6.30
CA ASN A 100 -0.75 2.24 5.12
C ASN A 100 0.30 3.08 4.34
N THR A 101 1.13 2.41 3.55
CA THR A 101 2.25 3.02 2.82
C THR A 101 1.80 3.88 1.65
N SER A 102 0.71 3.54 0.96
CA SER A 102 0.27 4.28 -0.22
C SER A 102 -0.64 5.46 0.10
N PHE A 103 -1.66 5.30 0.97
CA PHE A 103 -2.62 6.37 1.25
C PHE A 103 -2.12 7.38 2.28
N ILE A 104 -1.34 6.93 3.27
CA ILE A 104 -0.75 7.81 4.29
C ILE A 104 0.74 8.03 4.02
N GLY A 105 1.48 6.96 3.69
CA GLY A 105 2.92 7.04 3.48
C GLY A 105 3.32 7.96 2.32
N PHE A 106 2.69 7.90 1.14
CA PHE A 106 3.05 8.78 0.02
C PHE A 106 2.85 10.26 0.33
N PRO A 107 1.69 10.72 0.86
CA PRO A 107 1.55 12.12 1.30
C PRO A 107 2.61 12.54 2.32
N LEU A 108 2.95 11.67 3.29
CA LEU A 108 3.98 11.98 4.28
C LEU A 108 5.37 12.07 3.67
N ILE A 109 5.74 11.16 2.76
CA ILE A 109 7.02 11.21 2.05
C ILE A 109 7.11 12.48 1.21
N SER A 110 6.07 12.78 0.44
CA SER A 110 5.99 14.02 -0.34
C SER A 110 6.12 15.27 0.55
N ALA A 111 5.50 15.26 1.73
CA ALA A 111 5.49 16.42 2.62
C ALA A 111 6.79 16.62 3.42
N PHE A 112 7.47 15.53 3.83
CA PHE A 112 8.70 15.59 4.63
C PHE A 112 9.98 15.57 3.81
N TYR A 113 9.99 14.80 2.71
CA TYR A 113 11.19 14.55 1.92
C TYR A 113 11.09 15.10 0.49
N GLY A 114 9.87 15.32 -0.03
CA GLY A 114 9.65 15.82 -1.39
C GLY A 114 9.18 14.73 -2.36
N GLU A 115 8.67 15.15 -3.52
CA GLU A 115 8.12 14.21 -4.52
C GLU A 115 9.19 13.32 -5.18
N GLU A 116 10.45 13.75 -5.20
CA GLU A 116 11.56 12.97 -5.77
C GLU A 116 11.76 11.61 -5.09
N TYR A 117 11.44 11.51 -3.79
CA TYR A 117 11.54 10.26 -3.04
C TYR A 117 10.29 9.37 -3.14
N LEU A 118 9.26 9.77 -3.89
CA LEU A 118 8.08 8.93 -4.10
C LEU A 118 8.40 7.68 -4.92
N SER A 119 9.40 7.73 -5.80
CA SER A 119 9.89 6.56 -6.53
C SER A 119 10.36 5.45 -5.57
N ILE A 120 11.15 5.81 -4.55
CA ILE A 120 11.60 4.93 -3.47
C ILE A 120 10.41 4.44 -2.63
N ALA A 121 9.50 5.34 -2.27
CA ALA A 121 8.31 5.00 -1.51
C ALA A 121 7.44 3.96 -2.22
N ILE A 122 7.32 4.04 -3.55
CA ILE A 122 6.58 3.09 -4.37
C ILE A 122 7.24 1.72 -4.36
N ILE A 123 8.57 1.63 -4.44
CA ILE A 123 9.29 0.37 -4.31
C ILE A 123 8.99 -0.29 -2.95
N CYS A 124 9.06 0.50 -1.87
CA CYS A 124 8.67 0.05 -0.53
C CYS A 124 7.22 -0.44 -0.49
N ASP A 125 6.29 0.34 -1.05
CA ASP A 125 4.87 0.01 -1.09
C ASP A 125 4.60 -1.30 -1.84
N GLN A 126 5.25 -1.52 -2.99
CA GLN A 126 5.13 -2.77 -3.75
C GLN A 126 5.69 -3.97 -2.98
N ALA A 127 6.84 -3.83 -2.33
CA ALA A 127 7.42 -4.88 -1.49
C ALA A 127 6.54 -5.20 -0.26
N MET A 128 5.98 -4.17 0.37
CA MET A 128 5.05 -4.30 1.47
C MET A 128 3.73 -4.96 1.03
N PHE A 129 3.21 -4.63 -0.15
CA PHE A 129 2.04 -5.29 -0.70
C PHE A 129 2.30 -6.75 -1.05
N LEU A 130 3.47 -7.07 -1.63
CA LEU A 130 3.87 -8.45 -1.93
C LEU A 130 3.93 -9.30 -0.65
N THR A 131 4.55 -8.77 0.41
CA THR A 131 4.61 -9.47 1.71
C THR A 131 3.25 -9.57 2.39
N LEU A 132 2.39 -8.55 2.28
CA LEU A 132 1.02 -8.58 2.80
C LEU A 132 0.15 -9.61 2.08
N SER A 133 0.22 -9.67 0.75
CA SER A 133 -0.54 -10.60 -0.09
C SER A 133 -0.04 -12.05 -0.01
N THR A 134 1.09 -12.28 0.65
CA THR A 134 1.65 -13.61 0.93
C THR A 134 1.62 -13.91 2.42
N LEU A 135 2.65 -13.49 3.16
CA LEU A 135 2.80 -13.68 4.61
C LEU A 135 1.61 -13.12 5.39
N GLY A 136 1.14 -11.92 5.04
CA GLY A 136 0.01 -11.31 5.74
C GLY A 136 -1.27 -12.13 5.61
N ILE A 137 -1.60 -12.63 4.41
CA ILE A 137 -2.76 -13.52 4.24
C ILE A 137 -2.58 -14.83 5.01
N ILE A 138 -1.39 -15.42 5.00
CA ILE A 138 -1.09 -16.63 5.78
C ILE A 138 -1.34 -16.36 7.27
N THR A 139 -0.82 -15.27 7.82
CA THR A 139 -1.02 -14.84 9.21
C THR A 139 -2.51 -14.61 9.51
N ALA A 140 -3.25 -13.95 8.62
CA ALA A 140 -4.67 -13.69 8.79
C ALA A 140 -5.50 -14.99 8.89
N LEU A 141 -5.16 -15.99 8.08
CA LEU A 141 -5.84 -17.28 8.05
C LEU A 141 -5.52 -18.14 9.28
N GLN A 142 -4.27 -18.11 9.76
CA GLN A 142 -3.87 -18.80 11.00
C GLN A 142 -4.70 -18.34 12.21
N GLY A 143 -5.04 -17.05 12.29
CA GLY A 143 -5.89 -16.51 13.35
C GLY A 143 -7.38 -16.87 13.20
N GLY A 144 -7.80 -17.36 12.03
CA GLY A 144 -9.19 -17.61 11.65
C GLY A 144 -9.65 -19.08 11.70
N ASN A 145 -8.81 -20.02 12.14
CA ASN A 145 -9.08 -21.47 12.12
C ASN A 145 -9.35 -22.07 10.71
N ASN A 146 -9.03 -21.37 9.63
CA ASN A 146 -9.15 -21.89 8.27
C ASN A 146 -7.83 -22.55 7.85
N ASN A 147 -7.83 -23.89 7.76
CA ASN A 147 -6.61 -24.68 7.55
C ASN A 147 -6.21 -24.92 6.08
N THR A 148 -7.02 -24.51 5.10
CA THR A 148 -6.72 -24.79 3.67
C THR A 148 -6.14 -23.57 2.97
N ILE A 149 -4.81 -23.43 3.06
CA ILE A 149 -4.07 -22.47 2.24
C ILE A 149 -3.79 -23.12 0.89
N SER A 150 -4.47 -22.67 -0.15
CA SER A 150 -4.09 -23.00 -1.53
C SER A 150 -3.15 -21.93 -2.08
N ALA A 151 -1.96 -22.31 -2.54
CA ALA A 151 -1.06 -21.41 -3.26
C ALA A 151 -1.76 -20.72 -4.44
N LYS A 152 -2.71 -21.42 -5.09
CA LYS A 152 -3.56 -20.87 -6.15
C LYS A 152 -4.39 -19.67 -5.70
N PHE A 153 -4.86 -19.66 -4.45
CA PHE A 153 -5.63 -18.54 -3.89
C PHE A 153 -4.74 -17.31 -3.68
N LEU A 154 -3.54 -17.50 -3.12
CA LEU A 154 -2.57 -16.41 -2.92
C LEU A 154 -2.11 -15.82 -4.24
N LEU A 155 -1.71 -16.68 -5.21
CA LEU A 155 -1.35 -16.23 -6.55
C LEU A 155 -2.49 -15.48 -7.21
N LYS A 156 -3.72 -16.02 -7.18
CA LYS A 156 -4.88 -15.33 -7.77
C LYS A 156 -5.02 -13.93 -7.18
N ARG A 157 -4.93 -13.79 -5.85
CA ARG A 157 -5.11 -12.49 -5.19
C ARG A 157 -4.02 -11.49 -5.56
N LEU A 158 -2.76 -11.94 -5.58
CA LEU A 158 -1.62 -11.13 -6.02
C LEU A 158 -1.82 -10.65 -7.47
N PHE A 159 -2.09 -11.56 -8.40
CA PHE A 159 -2.25 -11.24 -9.82
C PHE A 159 -3.58 -10.57 -10.19
N THR A 160 -4.57 -10.54 -9.29
CA THR A 160 -5.80 -9.75 -9.46
C THR A 160 -5.75 -8.37 -8.81
N PHE A 161 -4.66 -8.04 -8.10
CA PHE A 161 -4.56 -6.75 -7.42
C PHE A 161 -4.22 -5.64 -8.41
N PRO A 162 -5.10 -4.64 -8.61
CA PRO A 162 -4.92 -3.66 -9.68
C PRO A 162 -3.61 -2.85 -9.59
N PRO A 163 -3.16 -2.37 -8.41
CA PRO A 163 -1.87 -1.68 -8.30
C PRO A 163 -0.67 -2.55 -8.67
N PHE A 164 -0.68 -3.85 -8.35
CA PHE A 164 0.38 -4.78 -8.74
C PHE A 164 0.39 -4.99 -10.26
N ILE A 165 -0.79 -5.14 -10.88
CA ILE A 165 -0.92 -5.16 -12.33
C ILE A 165 -0.40 -3.86 -12.93
N GLY A 166 -0.76 -2.70 -12.36
CA GLY A 166 -0.27 -1.38 -12.74
C GLY A 166 1.25 -1.27 -12.66
N CYS A 167 1.86 -1.81 -11.61
CA CYS A 167 3.31 -1.86 -11.44
C CYS A 167 3.99 -2.69 -12.54
N ILE A 168 3.52 -3.93 -12.76
CA ILE A 168 4.09 -4.80 -13.81
C ILE A 168 3.90 -4.18 -15.18
N THR A 169 2.71 -3.69 -15.49
CA THR A 169 2.40 -3.09 -16.79
C THR A 169 3.22 -1.82 -17.02
N ALA A 170 3.38 -0.95 -16.03
CA ALA A 170 4.24 0.22 -16.12
C ALA A 170 5.70 -0.17 -16.40
N LEU A 171 6.26 -1.14 -15.65
CA LEU A 171 7.64 -1.61 -15.81
C LEU A 171 7.91 -2.23 -17.19
N VAL A 172 6.99 -3.08 -17.66
CA VAL A 172 7.11 -3.71 -18.98
C VAL A 172 6.92 -2.66 -20.08
N LEU A 173 5.85 -1.86 -20.02
CA LEU A 173 5.52 -0.92 -21.09
C LEU A 173 6.55 0.21 -21.22
N SER A 174 7.09 0.71 -20.11
CA SER A 174 8.13 1.74 -20.11
C SER A 174 9.44 1.27 -20.77
N SER A 175 9.64 -0.05 -20.89
CA SER A 175 10.82 -0.61 -21.55
C SER A 175 10.68 -0.64 -23.08
N PHE A 176 9.46 -0.53 -23.61
CA PHE A 176 9.17 -0.61 -25.05
C PHE A 176 8.61 0.68 -25.65
N ILE A 177 7.99 1.55 -24.84
CA ILE A 177 7.28 2.74 -25.29
C ILE A 177 7.66 3.93 -24.41
N ASP A 178 7.92 5.07 -25.05
CA ASP A 178 8.05 6.34 -24.34
C ASP A 178 6.67 6.82 -23.84
N LEU A 179 6.52 6.86 -22.52
CA LEU A 179 5.28 7.25 -21.83
C LEU A 179 5.19 8.77 -21.58
N SER A 180 6.18 9.56 -22.03
CA SER A 180 6.24 11.01 -21.85
C SER A 180 4.95 11.74 -22.25
N SER A 181 4.32 11.32 -23.36
CA SER A 181 3.07 11.93 -23.86
C SER A 181 1.87 11.69 -22.94
N ALA A 182 1.86 10.61 -22.16
CA ALA A 182 0.80 10.27 -21.21
C ALA A 182 1.09 10.77 -19.79
N GLU A 183 2.27 11.32 -19.53
CA GLU A 183 2.69 11.80 -18.22
C GLU A 183 1.73 12.85 -17.60
N PRO A 184 1.20 13.84 -18.34
CA PRO A 184 0.24 14.79 -17.77
C PRO A 184 -1.05 14.12 -17.26
N LEU A 185 -1.47 13.03 -17.91
CA LEU A 185 -2.63 12.24 -17.49
C LEU A 185 -2.32 11.51 -16.18
N PHE A 186 -1.19 10.80 -16.11
CA PHE A 186 -0.78 10.08 -14.90
C PHE A 186 -0.55 11.03 -13.73
N ASN A 187 -0.03 12.24 -13.98
CA ASN A 187 0.11 13.28 -12.96
C ASN A 187 -1.24 13.69 -12.35
N LYS A 188 -2.26 13.91 -13.18
CA LYS A 188 -3.61 14.25 -12.68
C LYS A 188 -4.27 13.11 -11.92
N LEU A 189 -4.16 11.88 -12.44
CA LEU A 189 -4.76 10.71 -11.80
C LEU A 189 -4.07 10.36 -10.47
N SER A 190 -2.74 10.40 -10.42
CA SER A 190 -1.96 10.11 -9.21
C SER A 190 -2.19 11.14 -8.10
N GLY A 191 -2.46 12.40 -8.45
CA GLY A 191 -2.85 13.44 -7.49
C GLY A 191 -4.11 13.10 -6.69
N THR A 192 -4.96 12.18 -7.18
CA THR A 192 -6.16 11.72 -6.46
C THR A 192 -5.90 10.63 -5.41
N VAL A 193 -4.63 10.22 -5.22
CA VAL A 193 -4.22 9.32 -4.13
C VAL A 193 -4.04 10.07 -2.81
N ALA A 194 -3.72 11.37 -2.87
CA ALA A 194 -3.69 12.22 -1.70
C ALA A 194 -5.07 12.22 -1.00
N PRO A 195 -5.14 12.53 0.30
CA PRO A 195 -6.42 12.55 1.02
C PRO A 195 -7.45 13.39 0.28
N LEU A 196 -8.59 12.78 -0.02
CA LEU A 196 -9.79 13.38 -0.60
C LEU A 196 -10.79 13.63 0.53
#